data_AF-A0A550BYZ7-F1
#
_entry.id   AF-A0A550BYZ7-F1
#
_cell.length_a   1.000
_cell.length_b   1.000
_cell.length_c   1.000
_cell.angle_alpha   90.00
_cell.angle_beta   90.00
_cell.angle_gamma   90.00
#
_symmetry.space_group_name_H-M   'P 1'
#
loop_
_entity.id
_entity.type
_entity.pdbx_description
1 polymer ?
#
loop_
_entity_poly.entity_id
_entity_poly.type
_entity_poly.pdbx_seq_one_letter_code
_entity_poly.pdbx_strand_id
1 'polypeptide(L)'
;MFVDNKPLPNAKHNDTVMTAQTGDDEQPPPEYTSNAGCSSSTYPPYAQSAATTQAPAYQPPTFTVDPSLTPMRRIFVTKSNGRLTGSWAVNPGLAGADGAASTADGSSVTEDVYLHSSNGRIDVNVSVLPHTASTPAYRTAILAKTSNGPGRLRVHAPDRHSRTPLHLTLRTSNGSVTLLLPRSFRGSLKASTTNGSVKLSDDVQRETTSVIQGKSGQWDIGGGGTNGNDDRKGVDGDAAGGQMLDEAEVRTTNGSVHVSFEDEESMGKGLLAKWFGV
;
A
#
# COMPACT_ATOMS: atom_id res chain seq x y z
N MET A 1 15.74 46.34 26.63
CA MET A 1 15.85 45.12 25.80
C MET A 1 15.39 45.50 24.41
N PHE A 2 16.32 45.62 23.46
CA PHE A 2 16.05 46.04 22.09
C PHE A 2 15.63 44.82 21.26
N VAL A 3 14.56 44.98 20.48
CA VAL A 3 14.01 43.93 19.61
C VAL A 3 14.69 44.09 18.25
N ASP A 4 15.49 43.09 17.87
CA ASP A 4 16.26 43.05 16.63
C ASP A 4 15.35 42.59 15.48
N ASN A 5 14.80 43.54 14.72
CA ASN A 5 14.04 43.26 13.49
C ASN A 5 14.99 43.29 12.29
N LYS A 6 15.47 42.11 11.88
CA LYS A 6 16.15 41.95 10.58
C LYS A 6 15.11 41.72 9.47
N PRO A 7 15.12 42.50 8.37
CA PRO A 7 14.29 42.23 7.20
C PRO A 7 14.82 41.03 6.40
N LEU A 8 13.90 40.22 5.87
CA LEU A 8 14.18 39.10 4.97
C LEU A 8 14.65 39.59 3.59
N PRO A 9 15.59 38.89 2.92
CA PRO A 9 16.05 39.26 1.58
C PRO A 9 15.02 38.91 0.50
N ASN A 10 14.89 39.82 -0.48
CA ASN A 10 14.02 39.72 -1.65
C ASN A 10 14.21 38.43 -2.46
N ALA A 11 13.15 37.64 -2.60
CA ALA A 11 13.08 36.55 -3.56
C ALA A 11 12.90 37.12 -4.97
N LYS A 12 13.85 36.85 -5.87
CA LYS A 12 13.71 37.12 -7.30
C LYS A 12 12.78 36.07 -7.91
N HIS A 13 11.63 36.49 -8.46
CA HIS A 13 10.81 35.67 -9.34
C HIS A 13 11.54 35.50 -10.68
N ASN A 14 11.83 34.25 -11.05
CA ASN A 14 12.17 33.88 -12.43
C ASN A 14 10.92 33.23 -13.03
N ASP A 15 10.00 34.07 -13.53
CA ASP A 15 8.88 33.60 -14.35
C ASP A 15 9.41 33.31 -15.74
N THR A 16 9.60 32.02 -16.05
CA THR A 16 9.77 31.57 -17.43
C THR A 16 8.38 31.31 -18.00
N VAL A 17 7.81 32.33 -18.64
CA VAL A 17 6.57 32.19 -19.41
C VAL A 17 6.92 31.53 -20.74
N MET A 18 6.52 30.27 -20.92
CA MET A 18 6.53 29.64 -22.24
C MET A 18 5.30 30.09 -23.01
N THR A 19 5.47 31.05 -23.91
CA THR A 19 4.48 31.40 -24.92
C THR A 19 4.53 30.36 -26.04
N ALA A 20 3.51 29.50 -26.11
CA ALA A 20 3.32 28.63 -27.27
C ALA A 20 2.87 29.52 -28.46
N GLN A 21 3.72 29.61 -29.49
CA GLN A 21 3.31 30.15 -30.78
C GLN A 21 2.39 29.12 -31.46
N THR A 22 1.10 29.40 -31.49
CA THR A 22 0.16 28.77 -32.40
C THR A 22 0.41 29.38 -33.78
N GLY A 23 1.16 28.67 -34.62
CA GLY A 23 1.20 28.91 -36.05
C GLY A 23 -0.06 28.33 -36.67
N ASP A 24 -0.93 29.20 -37.15
CA ASP A 24 -2.03 28.85 -38.06
C ASP A 24 -1.43 28.55 -39.45
N ASP A 25 -0.94 27.32 -39.64
CA ASP A 25 -0.78 26.73 -40.98
C ASP A 25 -1.91 25.72 -41.16
N GLU A 26 -3.06 26.24 -41.58
CA GLU A 26 -4.24 25.46 -41.99
C GLU A 26 -3.95 24.79 -43.34
N GLN A 27 -3.14 23.73 -43.32
CA GLN A 27 -2.91 22.90 -44.49
C GLN A 27 -4.13 21.96 -44.66
N PRO A 28 -4.92 22.09 -45.75
CA PRO A 28 -6.07 21.22 -45.95
C PRO A 28 -5.61 19.76 -46.07
N PRO A 29 -6.40 18.79 -45.55
CA PRO A 29 -6.05 17.38 -45.66
C PRO A 29 -5.95 16.97 -47.13
N PRO A 30 -4.99 16.10 -47.49
CA PRO A 30 -4.83 15.64 -48.87
C PRO A 30 -6.12 14.97 -49.37
N GLU A 31 -6.47 15.23 -50.63
CA GLU A 31 -7.61 14.61 -51.29
C GLU A 31 -7.43 13.09 -51.38
N TYR A 32 -8.41 12.34 -50.88
CA TYR A 32 -8.44 10.88 -51.04
C TYR A 32 -8.96 10.53 -52.43
N THR A 33 -8.07 10.15 -53.34
CA THR A 33 -8.46 9.47 -54.57
C THR A 33 -8.88 8.03 -54.24
N SER A 34 -10.18 7.73 -54.40
CA SER A 34 -10.68 6.35 -54.32
C SER A 34 -10.19 5.56 -55.54
N ASN A 35 -9.14 4.77 -55.34
CA ASN A 35 -8.65 3.84 -56.35
C ASN A 35 -9.65 2.68 -56.53
N ALA A 36 -10.57 2.85 -57.48
CA ALA A 36 -11.34 1.76 -58.05
C ALA A 36 -10.41 0.94 -58.97
N GLY A 37 -9.77 -0.08 -58.40
CA GLY A 37 -8.94 -1.04 -59.13
C GLY A 37 -9.21 -2.46 -58.65
N CYS A 38 -10.19 -3.12 -59.27
CA CYS A 38 -10.33 -4.56 -59.17
C CYS A 38 -9.12 -5.24 -59.81
N SER A 39 -8.35 -6.01 -59.04
CA SER A 39 -7.50 -7.06 -59.59
C SER A 39 -7.35 -8.18 -58.56
N SER A 40 -7.78 -9.36 -58.95
CA SER A 40 -7.55 -10.62 -58.26
C SER A 40 -6.05 -10.90 -58.14
N SER A 41 -5.53 -11.03 -56.91
CA SER A 41 -4.23 -11.66 -56.68
C SER A 41 -4.19 -12.36 -55.33
N THR A 42 -4.16 -13.69 -55.45
CA THR A 42 -3.84 -14.77 -54.53
C THR A 42 -3.26 -14.36 -53.16
N TYR A 43 -4.06 -14.53 -52.11
CA TYR A 43 -3.58 -14.53 -50.73
C TYR A 43 -2.71 -15.77 -50.48
N PRO A 44 -1.55 -15.66 -49.82
CA PRO A 44 -0.85 -16.83 -49.31
C PRO A 44 -1.73 -17.54 -48.27
N PRO A 45 -1.68 -18.88 -48.17
CA PRO A 45 -2.44 -19.61 -47.17
C PRO A 45 -2.01 -19.11 -45.79
N TYR A 46 -3.00 -18.71 -45.02
CA TYR A 46 -2.90 -18.38 -43.60
C TYR A 46 -2.15 -19.51 -42.90
N ALA A 47 -0.90 -19.25 -42.52
CA ALA A 47 -0.19 -20.09 -41.58
C ALA A 47 -1.02 -20.08 -40.29
N GLN A 48 -1.53 -21.25 -39.92
CA GLN A 48 -2.31 -21.44 -38.70
C GLN A 48 -1.50 -20.87 -37.54
N SER A 49 -2.05 -19.83 -36.92
CA SER A 49 -1.51 -19.18 -35.74
C SER A 49 -1.09 -20.23 -34.73
N ALA A 50 0.21 -20.26 -34.43
CA ALA A 50 0.76 -21.09 -33.38
C ALA A 50 -0.07 -20.86 -32.11
N ALA A 51 -0.48 -21.96 -31.48
CA ALA A 51 -1.24 -21.95 -30.24
C ALA A 51 -0.57 -20.98 -29.26
N THR A 52 -1.27 -19.90 -28.93
CA THR A 52 -0.88 -19.01 -27.85
C THR A 52 -0.78 -19.86 -26.60
N THR A 53 0.46 -20.10 -26.16
CA THR A 53 0.72 -20.74 -24.88
C THR A 53 0.21 -19.77 -23.82
N GLN A 54 -1.03 -19.97 -23.39
CA GLN A 54 -1.67 -19.15 -22.38
C GLN A 54 -0.76 -19.19 -21.14
N ALA A 55 -0.30 -18.02 -20.69
CA ALA A 55 0.50 -17.95 -19.48
C ALA A 55 -0.28 -18.62 -18.35
N PRO A 56 0.37 -19.43 -17.49
CA PRO A 56 -0.31 -20.09 -16.40
C PRO A 56 -1.08 -19.06 -15.58
N ALA A 57 -2.35 -19.36 -15.30
CA ALA A 57 -3.18 -18.49 -14.47
C ALA A 57 -2.50 -18.27 -13.12
N TYR A 58 -2.42 -17.01 -12.69
CA TYR A 58 -1.87 -16.67 -11.38
C TYR A 58 -2.73 -17.32 -10.29
N GLN A 59 -2.14 -18.22 -9.51
CA GLN A 59 -2.76 -18.76 -8.30
C GLN A 59 -2.21 -17.98 -7.11
N PRO A 60 -3.03 -17.23 -6.37
CA PRO A 60 -2.57 -16.53 -5.18
C PRO A 60 -2.07 -17.57 -4.15
N PRO A 61 -0.98 -17.29 -3.42
CA PRO A 61 -0.49 -18.20 -2.41
C PRO A 61 -1.54 -18.40 -1.32
N THR A 62 -1.63 -19.64 -0.83
CA THR A 62 -2.49 -19.96 0.30
C THR A 62 -1.93 -19.35 1.59
N PHE A 63 -2.81 -18.79 2.42
CA PHE A 63 -2.43 -18.30 3.74
C PHE A 63 -1.88 -19.46 4.58
N THR A 64 -0.64 -19.31 5.02
CA THR A 64 0.03 -20.26 5.91
C THR A 64 0.67 -19.49 7.06
N VAL A 65 0.55 -20.05 8.26
CA VAL A 65 1.18 -19.50 9.46
C VAL A 65 2.31 -20.43 9.86
N ASP A 66 3.44 -19.85 10.24
CA ASP A 66 4.55 -20.59 10.82
C ASP A 66 4.08 -21.25 12.14
N PRO A 67 4.05 -22.60 12.21
CA PRO A 67 3.53 -23.32 13.36
C PRO A 67 4.42 -23.15 14.62
N SER A 68 5.64 -22.63 14.47
CA SER A 68 6.52 -22.34 15.61
C SER A 68 6.14 -21.06 16.35
N LEU A 69 5.30 -20.20 15.77
CA LEU A 69 4.87 -18.95 16.39
C LEU A 69 3.77 -19.22 17.42
N THR A 70 4.00 -18.82 18.67
CA THR A 70 2.97 -18.83 19.70
C THR A 70 1.98 -17.68 19.44
N PRO A 71 0.68 -17.96 19.23
CA PRO A 71 -0.32 -16.92 19.03
C PRO A 71 -0.52 -16.10 20.30
N MET A 72 -0.48 -14.77 20.17
CA MET A 72 -0.69 -13.85 21.27
C MET A 72 -1.91 -12.97 21.01
N ARG A 73 -2.66 -12.61 22.05
CA ARG A 73 -3.76 -11.65 21.89
C ARG A 73 -3.23 -10.28 21.50
N ARG A 74 -2.20 -9.82 22.22
CA ARG A 74 -1.54 -8.54 21.96
C ARG A 74 -0.03 -8.64 22.08
N ILE A 75 0.66 -7.80 21.32
CA ILE A 75 2.11 -7.74 21.23
C ILE A 75 2.52 -6.28 21.45
N PHE A 76 3.32 -6.04 22.50
CA PHE A 76 3.86 -4.71 22.80
C PHE A 76 5.38 -4.80 22.88
N VAL A 77 6.08 -4.14 21.96
CA VAL A 77 7.54 -4.11 21.94
C VAL A 77 8.01 -2.67 21.77
N THR A 78 8.70 -2.15 22.78
CA THR A 78 9.31 -0.82 22.73
C THR A 78 10.81 -0.92 22.96
N LYS A 79 11.59 -0.23 22.12
CA LYS A 79 13.04 -0.06 22.29
C LYS A 79 13.44 1.39 22.07
N SER A 80 14.30 1.94 22.92
CA SER A 80 14.87 3.27 22.66
C SER A 80 15.89 3.21 21.52
N ASN A 81 16.71 2.16 21.49
CA ASN A 81 17.75 1.97 20.48
C ASN A 81 17.77 0.52 20.00
N GLY A 82 18.14 0.33 18.74
CA GLY A 82 18.37 -0.98 18.15
C GLY A 82 17.26 -1.46 17.23
N ARG A 83 17.53 -2.59 16.57
CA ARG A 83 16.64 -3.19 15.58
C ARG A 83 15.49 -3.94 16.26
N LEU A 84 14.29 -3.79 15.70
CA LEU A 84 13.15 -4.67 15.93
C LEU A 84 13.02 -5.62 14.75
N THR A 85 13.28 -6.89 15.01
CA THR A 85 13.13 -7.98 14.05
C THR A 85 12.43 -9.13 14.70
N GLY A 86 11.61 -9.82 13.91
CA GLY A 86 10.95 -11.03 14.32
C GLY A 86 9.72 -11.31 13.49
N SER A 87 9.14 -12.46 13.76
CA SER A 87 7.82 -12.83 13.29
C SER A 87 6.94 -13.04 14.52
N TRP A 88 5.72 -12.54 14.49
CA TRP A 88 4.76 -12.74 15.58
C TRP A 88 3.40 -13.15 15.01
N ALA A 89 2.70 -14.02 15.74
CA ALA A 89 1.34 -14.40 15.44
C ALA A 89 0.38 -13.69 16.41
N VAL A 90 -0.59 -12.95 15.87
CA VAL A 90 -1.62 -12.27 16.65
C VAL A 90 -2.96 -12.94 16.45
N ASN A 91 -3.66 -13.23 17.55
CA ASN A 91 -5.04 -13.72 17.54
C ASN A 91 -5.90 -12.84 18.46
N PRO A 92 -6.54 -11.81 17.90
CA PRO A 92 -7.44 -10.92 18.63
C PRO A 92 -8.62 -11.59 19.30
N GLY A 93 -9.05 -12.77 18.81
CA GLY A 93 -10.16 -13.54 19.37
C GLY A 93 -9.83 -14.27 20.67
N LEU A 94 -8.57 -14.24 21.15
CA LEU A 94 -8.19 -14.89 22.41
C LEU A 94 -8.82 -14.15 23.61
N ALA A 95 -9.42 -14.91 24.52
CA ALA A 95 -9.93 -14.40 25.78
C ALA A 95 -8.78 -13.79 26.62
N GLY A 96 -9.00 -12.61 27.19
CA GLY A 96 -7.97 -11.82 27.87
C GLY A 96 -8.49 -10.47 28.36
N ALA A 97 -7.77 -9.84 29.27
CA ALA A 97 -8.22 -8.62 29.96
C ALA A 97 -8.45 -7.46 28.98
N ASP A 98 -9.70 -7.02 28.89
CA ASP A 98 -10.10 -5.81 28.19
C ASP A 98 -9.58 -4.59 28.96
N GLY A 99 -8.33 -4.21 28.72
CA GLY A 99 -7.74 -2.98 29.26
C GLY A 99 -6.69 -2.44 28.30
N ALA A 100 -6.59 -1.12 28.15
CA ALA A 100 -5.50 -0.52 27.38
C ALA A 100 -4.16 -0.91 28.03
N ALA A 101 -3.17 -1.30 27.21
CA ALA A 101 -1.81 -1.43 27.73
C ALA A 101 -1.24 -0.02 27.94
N SER A 102 -0.27 0.14 28.82
CA SER A 102 0.44 1.42 28.96
C SER A 102 1.89 1.26 28.50
N THR A 103 2.38 2.20 27.72
CA THR A 103 3.81 2.29 27.37
C THR A 103 4.64 2.80 28.56
N ALA A 104 5.96 2.68 28.47
CA ALA A 104 6.88 3.17 29.50
C ALA A 104 6.77 4.69 29.75
N ASP A 105 6.20 5.43 28.80
CA ASP A 105 5.92 6.87 28.90
C ASP A 105 4.53 7.19 29.48
N GLY A 106 3.76 6.17 29.89
CA GLY A 106 2.42 6.33 30.46
C GLY A 106 1.29 6.51 29.43
N SER A 107 1.58 6.44 28.13
CA SER A 107 0.54 6.52 27.10
C SER A 107 -0.28 5.22 27.07
N SER A 108 -1.61 5.33 26.96
CA SER A 108 -2.46 4.17 26.71
C SER A 108 -2.34 3.75 25.24
N VAL A 109 -2.12 2.45 25.05
CA VAL A 109 -2.02 1.78 23.75
C VAL A 109 -3.18 0.81 23.65
N THR A 110 -3.99 1.01 22.62
CA THR A 110 -5.21 0.24 22.36
C THR A 110 -5.01 -0.77 21.23
N GLU A 111 -3.87 -0.69 20.54
CA GLU A 111 -3.52 -1.56 19.44
C GLU A 111 -3.24 -3.00 19.89
N ASP A 112 -3.56 -3.95 19.01
CA ASP A 112 -3.26 -5.37 19.23
C ASP A 112 -1.78 -5.65 19.01
N VAL A 113 -1.15 -4.93 18.08
CA VAL A 113 0.28 -5.00 17.86
C VAL A 113 0.86 -3.60 17.87
N TYR A 114 1.70 -3.32 18.85
CA TYR A 114 2.41 -2.06 19.01
C TYR A 114 3.92 -2.28 19.02
N LEU A 115 4.59 -1.78 17.99
CA LEU A 115 6.02 -1.91 17.79
C LEU A 115 6.64 -0.52 17.68
N HIS A 116 7.47 -0.15 18.65
CA HIS A 116 8.07 1.17 18.71
C HIS A 116 9.59 1.10 18.87
N SER A 117 10.33 1.78 17.99
CA SER A 117 11.78 2.02 18.16
C SER A 117 12.09 3.51 18.04
N SER A 118 12.81 4.14 18.98
CA SER A 118 13.20 5.55 18.77
C SER A 118 14.33 5.67 17.75
N ASN A 119 15.37 4.86 17.90
CA ASN A 119 16.52 4.81 16.98
C ASN A 119 16.80 3.37 16.56
N GLY A 120 16.25 2.99 15.41
CA GLY A 120 16.56 1.71 14.80
C GLY A 120 15.60 1.32 13.70
N ARG A 121 16.00 0.26 12.99
CA ARG A 121 15.20 -0.34 11.94
C ARG A 121 14.09 -1.20 12.55
N ILE A 122 12.89 -1.10 11.98
CA ILE A 122 11.82 -2.08 12.17
C ILE A 122 11.77 -2.96 10.92
N ASP A 123 11.79 -4.28 11.11
CA ASP A 123 11.72 -5.25 10.03
C ASP A 123 11.04 -6.53 10.53
N VAL A 124 9.73 -6.57 10.38
CA VAL A 124 8.87 -7.47 11.15
C VAL A 124 7.80 -8.10 10.27
N ASN A 125 7.48 -9.36 10.58
CA ASN A 125 6.36 -10.07 10.00
C ASN A 125 5.29 -10.27 11.07
N VAL A 126 4.05 -9.93 10.76
CA VAL A 126 2.90 -10.11 11.65
C VAL A 126 1.90 -11.00 10.96
N SER A 127 1.60 -12.15 11.55
CA SER A 127 0.58 -13.08 11.06
C SER A 127 -0.69 -12.93 11.89
N VAL A 128 -1.74 -12.40 11.28
CA VAL A 128 -3.08 -12.34 11.88
C VAL A 128 -3.74 -13.70 11.71
N LEU A 129 -4.10 -14.35 12.81
CA LEU A 129 -4.79 -15.63 12.74
C LEU A 129 -6.26 -15.48 12.39
N PRO A 130 -6.88 -16.50 11.77
CA PRO A 130 -8.32 -16.57 11.62
C PRO A 130 -9.01 -16.45 12.98
N HIS A 131 -9.98 -15.55 13.08
CA HIS A 131 -10.76 -15.34 14.28
C HIS A 131 -12.10 -14.69 13.95
N THR A 132 -13.09 -14.95 14.78
CA THR A 132 -14.38 -14.26 14.74
C THR A 132 -14.29 -13.03 15.63
N ALA A 133 -14.81 -11.90 15.15
CA ALA A 133 -14.92 -10.70 15.96
C ALA A 133 -15.78 -10.97 17.20
N SER A 134 -15.32 -10.55 18.38
CA SER A 134 -16.15 -10.55 19.59
C SER A 134 -17.24 -9.47 19.52
N THR A 135 -17.00 -8.40 18.75
CA THR A 135 -17.95 -7.31 18.51
C THR A 135 -17.89 -6.87 17.05
N PRO A 136 -19.01 -6.46 16.44
CA PRO A 136 -19.07 -6.11 15.01
C PRO A 136 -18.25 -4.86 14.64
N ALA A 137 -17.88 -4.03 15.62
CA ALA A 137 -17.08 -2.81 15.40
C ALA A 137 -15.57 -3.00 15.61
N TYR A 138 -15.13 -4.19 16.03
CA TYR A 138 -13.73 -4.44 16.36
C TYR A 138 -12.85 -4.56 15.12
N ARG A 139 -11.67 -3.93 15.16
CA ARG A 139 -10.64 -3.97 14.11
C ARG A 139 -9.33 -4.49 14.70
N THR A 140 -8.62 -5.34 13.97
CA THR A 140 -7.26 -5.74 14.32
C THR A 140 -6.31 -4.57 14.06
N ALA A 141 -5.83 -3.92 15.10
CA ALA A 141 -5.00 -2.72 14.99
C ALA A 141 -3.49 -3.06 15.13
N ILE A 142 -2.71 -2.69 14.12
CA ILE A 142 -1.26 -2.94 14.05
C ILE A 142 -0.55 -1.60 13.81
N LEU A 143 0.24 -1.16 14.78
CA LEU A 143 1.04 0.05 14.73
C LEU A 143 2.54 -0.29 14.82
N ALA A 144 3.28 0.08 13.79
CA ALA A 144 4.74 0.07 13.77
C ALA A 144 5.27 1.50 13.59
N LYS A 145 6.09 1.96 14.54
CA LYS A 145 6.60 3.34 14.58
C LYS A 145 8.10 3.36 14.85
N THR A 146 8.86 4.10 14.04
CA THR A 146 10.26 4.40 14.34
C THR A 146 10.64 5.85 14.09
N SER A 147 11.31 6.55 15.01
CA SER A 147 11.69 7.95 14.75
C SER A 147 12.87 8.02 13.77
N ASN A 148 13.90 7.21 14.00
CA ASN A 148 15.12 7.19 13.19
C ASN A 148 15.46 5.76 12.76
N GLY A 149 15.15 5.43 11.51
CA GLY A 149 15.50 4.17 10.88
C GLY A 149 14.45 3.76 9.85
N PRO A 150 14.79 2.85 8.92
CA PRO A 150 13.83 2.32 7.98
C PRO A 150 12.80 1.44 8.70
N GLY A 151 11.57 1.43 8.20
CA GLY A 151 10.49 0.61 8.72
C GLY A 151 9.96 -0.34 7.67
N ARG A 152 9.94 -1.64 7.96
CA ARG A 152 9.36 -2.66 7.09
C ARG A 152 8.38 -3.50 7.90
N LEU A 153 7.13 -3.52 7.46
CA LEU A 153 6.06 -4.28 8.06
C LEU A 153 5.45 -5.20 7.00
N ARG A 154 5.52 -6.50 7.25
CA ARG A 154 4.80 -7.51 6.46
C ARG A 154 3.63 -8.04 7.26
N VAL A 155 2.45 -8.05 6.65
CA VAL A 155 1.24 -8.54 7.31
C VAL A 155 0.69 -9.72 6.52
N HIS A 156 0.77 -10.90 7.14
CA HIS A 156 0.09 -12.11 6.68
C HIS A 156 -1.29 -12.15 7.30
N ALA A 157 -2.33 -12.30 6.49
CA ALA A 157 -3.69 -12.41 6.99
C ALA A 157 -4.51 -13.38 6.13
N PRO A 158 -5.44 -14.13 6.73
CA PRO A 158 -6.31 -15.02 5.98
C PRO A 158 -7.32 -14.21 5.17
N ASP A 159 -8.25 -14.90 4.52
CA ASP A 159 -9.34 -14.27 3.80
C ASP A 159 -10.14 -13.31 4.69
N ARG A 160 -10.62 -12.22 4.11
CA ARG A 160 -11.34 -11.15 4.83
C ARG A 160 -12.53 -11.69 5.63
N HIS A 161 -13.20 -12.76 5.18
CA HIS A 161 -14.34 -13.34 5.88
C HIS A 161 -13.97 -14.13 7.14
N SER A 162 -12.69 -14.44 7.32
CA SER A 162 -12.17 -15.23 8.44
C SER A 162 -11.41 -14.39 9.47
N ARG A 163 -11.47 -13.06 9.37
CA ARG A 163 -10.80 -12.12 10.27
C ARG A 163 -11.63 -10.85 10.45
N THR A 164 -11.30 -10.08 11.47
CA THR A 164 -11.76 -8.69 11.57
C THR A 164 -11.05 -7.78 10.55
N PRO A 165 -11.62 -6.60 10.24
CA PRO A 165 -10.96 -5.61 9.41
C PRO A 165 -9.62 -5.18 10.02
N LEU A 166 -8.62 -4.95 9.17
CA LEU A 166 -7.30 -4.50 9.59
C LEU A 166 -7.25 -2.99 9.70
N HIS A 167 -6.53 -2.49 10.71
CA HIS A 167 -6.11 -1.10 10.80
C HIS A 167 -4.59 -1.06 10.94
N LEU A 168 -3.91 -0.82 9.83
CA LEU A 168 -2.44 -0.88 9.72
C LEU A 168 -1.87 0.53 9.75
N THR A 169 -0.90 0.80 10.62
CA THR A 169 -0.17 2.07 10.66
C THR A 169 1.32 1.82 10.68
N LEU A 170 2.05 2.35 9.69
CA LEU A 170 3.51 2.31 9.63
C LEU A 170 4.05 3.74 9.51
N ARG A 171 4.77 4.21 10.53
CA ARG A 171 5.25 5.60 10.58
C ARG A 171 6.74 5.69 10.86
N THR A 172 7.43 6.58 10.16
CA THR A 172 8.77 7.04 10.54
C THR A 172 8.99 8.53 10.36
N SER A 173 9.97 9.11 11.04
CA SER A 173 10.44 10.47 10.75
C SER A 173 11.61 10.44 9.77
N ASN A 174 12.62 9.62 10.03
CA ASN A 174 13.81 9.52 9.19
C ASN A 174 14.04 8.07 8.76
N GLY A 175 13.71 7.75 7.52
CA GLY A 175 13.85 6.42 6.97
C GLY A 175 12.84 6.17 5.85
N SER A 176 13.19 5.22 4.97
CA SER A 176 12.21 4.70 4.01
C SER A 176 11.33 3.65 4.68
N VAL A 177 10.08 3.59 4.26
CA VAL A 177 9.09 2.65 4.79
C VAL A 177 8.58 1.72 3.70
N THR A 178 8.40 0.45 4.05
CA THR A 178 7.86 -0.58 3.18
C THR A 178 6.72 -1.32 3.89
N LEU A 179 5.51 -1.21 3.35
CA LEU A 179 4.35 -1.96 3.82
C LEU A 179 4.05 -3.08 2.82
N LEU A 180 4.06 -4.32 3.29
CA LEU A 180 3.64 -5.48 2.51
C LEU A 180 2.26 -5.92 3.00
N LEU A 181 1.24 -5.66 2.18
CA LEU A 181 -0.16 -5.93 2.46
C LEU A 181 -0.52 -7.40 2.19
N PRO A 182 -1.43 -8.01 2.96
CA PRO A 182 -1.99 -9.30 2.58
C PRO A 182 -2.83 -9.15 1.31
N ARG A 183 -2.85 -10.17 0.44
CA ARG A 183 -3.64 -10.14 -0.81
C ARG A 183 -5.15 -9.97 -0.56
N SER A 184 -5.61 -10.38 0.62
CA SER A 184 -6.99 -10.22 1.10
C SER A 184 -7.32 -8.79 1.56
N PHE A 185 -6.37 -7.86 1.56
CA PHE A 185 -6.61 -6.47 1.96
C PHE A 185 -7.63 -5.79 1.04
N ARG A 186 -8.69 -5.25 1.61
CA ARG A 186 -9.74 -4.53 0.88
C ARG A 186 -10.16 -3.29 1.65
N GLY A 187 -9.87 -2.11 1.12
CA GLY A 187 -10.21 -0.85 1.76
C GLY A 187 -9.23 0.28 1.47
N SER A 188 -9.16 1.27 2.36
CA SER A 188 -8.42 2.52 2.10
C SER A 188 -6.93 2.39 2.44
N LEU A 189 -6.10 2.87 1.54
CA LEU A 189 -4.66 3.07 1.73
C LEU A 189 -4.38 4.56 1.68
N LYS A 190 -3.75 5.10 2.72
CA LYS A 190 -3.22 6.46 2.78
C LYS A 190 -1.71 6.39 2.92
N ALA A 191 -0.98 7.02 1.99
CA ALA A 191 0.47 7.06 2.06
C ALA A 191 0.99 8.49 1.86
N SER A 192 2.02 8.87 2.61
CA SER A 192 2.62 10.21 2.49
C SER A 192 4.09 10.28 2.90
N THR A 193 4.81 11.20 2.28
CA THR A 193 6.17 11.62 2.58
C THR A 193 6.33 13.13 2.44
N THR A 194 7.14 13.77 3.29
CA THR A 194 7.48 15.19 3.12
C THR A 194 8.61 15.35 2.10
N ASN A 195 9.67 14.55 2.27
CA ASN A 195 10.90 14.55 1.49
C ASN A 195 11.17 13.14 0.95
N GLY A 196 10.59 12.86 -0.22
CA GLY A 196 10.76 11.61 -0.94
C GLY A 196 9.63 11.37 -1.94
N SER A 197 9.38 10.10 -2.25
CA SER A 197 8.27 9.67 -3.13
C SER A 197 7.48 8.52 -2.53
N VAL A 198 6.21 8.42 -2.89
CA VAL A 198 5.37 7.24 -2.66
C VAL A 198 5.37 6.37 -3.93
N LYS A 199 5.60 5.07 -3.76
CA LYS A 199 5.58 4.07 -4.85
C LYS A 199 4.70 2.88 -4.46
N LEU A 200 3.65 2.65 -5.23
CA LEU A 200 2.86 1.43 -5.17
C LEU A 200 3.43 0.41 -6.16
N SER A 201 3.40 -0.88 -5.85
CA SER A 201 3.72 -1.91 -6.84
C SER A 201 2.68 -1.96 -7.97
N ASP A 202 3.05 -2.55 -9.10
CA ASP A 202 2.16 -2.66 -10.26
C ASP A 202 0.88 -3.43 -9.93
N ASP A 203 0.97 -4.48 -9.13
CA ASP A 203 -0.18 -5.26 -8.68
C ASP A 203 -1.10 -4.45 -7.75
N VAL A 204 -0.54 -3.70 -6.80
CA VAL A 204 -1.34 -2.79 -5.96
C VAL A 204 -1.98 -1.71 -6.83
N GLN A 205 -1.26 -1.11 -7.78
CA GLN A 205 -1.80 -0.10 -8.69
C GLN A 205 -2.98 -0.62 -9.50
N ARG A 206 -2.92 -1.86 -10.00
CA ARG A 206 -4.02 -2.52 -10.73
C ARG A 206 -5.29 -2.69 -9.90
N GLU A 207 -5.14 -2.83 -8.59
CA GLU A 207 -6.25 -2.98 -7.63
C GLU A 207 -6.77 -1.64 -7.11
N THR A 208 -6.17 -0.51 -7.53
CA THR A 208 -6.59 0.83 -7.13
C THR A 208 -7.36 1.55 -8.24
N THR A 209 -8.36 2.34 -7.85
CA THR A 209 -9.18 3.12 -8.78
C THR A 209 -8.53 4.43 -9.24
N SER A 210 -7.42 4.85 -8.64
CA SER A 210 -6.78 6.16 -8.91
C SER A 210 -5.27 6.03 -8.93
N VAL A 211 -4.62 6.49 -10.01
CA VAL A 211 -3.15 6.56 -10.07
C VAL A 211 -2.71 7.95 -9.60
N ILE A 212 -2.50 8.10 -8.30
CA ILE A 212 -1.83 9.29 -7.75
C ILE A 212 -0.35 8.95 -7.59
N GLN A 213 0.53 9.67 -8.27
CA GLN A 213 1.98 9.59 -8.04
C GLN A 213 2.47 10.90 -7.43
N GLY A 214 3.37 10.81 -6.45
CA GLY A 214 3.94 12.00 -5.82
C GLY A 214 4.31 11.80 -4.36
N LYS A 215 4.12 12.86 -3.57
CA LYS A 215 4.48 12.90 -2.15
C LYS A 215 3.40 12.36 -1.22
N SER A 216 2.14 12.32 -1.65
CA SER A 216 1.03 11.80 -0.86
C SER A 216 -0.09 11.32 -1.76
N GLY A 217 -0.87 10.37 -1.29
CA GLY A 217 -2.09 9.94 -1.95
C GLY A 217 -2.98 9.13 -1.01
N GLN A 218 -4.21 8.92 -1.48
CA GLN A 218 -5.18 8.02 -0.88
C GLN A 218 -5.78 7.18 -2.00
N TRP A 219 -5.89 5.88 -1.76
CA TRP A 219 -6.35 4.89 -2.72
C TRP A 219 -7.34 3.95 -2.05
N ASP A 220 -8.31 3.47 -2.81
CA ASP A 220 -9.18 2.37 -2.38
C ASP A 220 -8.71 1.11 -3.11
N ILE A 221 -8.27 0.09 -2.36
CA ILE A 221 -7.74 -1.18 -2.87
C ILE A 221 -8.83 -2.23 -2.92
N GLY A 222 -8.99 -2.88 -4.08
CA GLY A 222 -9.95 -3.95 -4.34
C GLY A 222 -11.40 -3.48 -4.38
N GLY A 223 -11.61 -2.17 -4.59
CA GLY A 223 -12.87 -1.58 -4.97
C GLY A 223 -13.02 -1.61 -6.49
N GLY A 224 -13.47 -2.72 -7.04
CA GLY A 224 -13.99 -2.74 -8.41
C GLY A 224 -15.16 -1.75 -8.48
N GLY A 225 -14.96 -0.66 -9.22
CA GLY A 225 -15.89 0.45 -9.47
C GLY A 225 -17.29 0.32 -8.87
N THR A 226 -17.46 0.73 -7.61
CA THR A 226 -18.74 1.33 -7.25
C THR A 226 -18.72 2.71 -7.88
N ASN A 227 -19.44 2.84 -8.99
CA ASN A 227 -19.85 4.14 -9.52
C ASN A 227 -20.20 5.03 -8.34
N GLY A 228 -19.60 6.22 -8.28
CA GLY A 228 -19.53 7.08 -7.10
C GLY A 228 -20.87 7.68 -6.66
N ASN A 229 -21.88 6.84 -6.41
CA ASN A 229 -23.22 7.27 -6.10
C ASN A 229 -23.96 6.50 -5.00
N ASP A 230 -23.42 5.43 -4.36
CA ASP A 230 -24.19 4.77 -3.29
C ASP A 230 -23.52 4.58 -1.91
N ASP A 231 -22.23 4.26 -1.75
CA ASP A 231 -21.80 3.74 -0.42
C ASP A 231 -20.91 4.64 0.46
N ARG A 232 -20.77 5.95 0.16
CA ARG A 232 -20.04 6.88 1.07
C ARG A 232 -20.93 7.59 2.08
N LYS A 233 -22.23 7.28 2.17
CA LYS A 233 -23.07 7.65 3.33
C LYS A 233 -22.84 6.65 4.47
N GLY A 234 -21.68 6.77 5.09
CA GLY A 234 -21.37 6.19 6.39
C GLY A 234 -21.00 7.28 7.39
N VAL A 235 -21.70 8.42 7.33
CA VAL A 235 -21.70 9.42 8.39
C VAL A 235 -23.09 9.35 9.02
N ASP A 236 -23.07 8.89 10.27
CA ASP A 236 -24.13 8.94 11.27
C ASP A 236 -25.34 8.01 11.05
N GLY A 237 -25.29 6.86 11.73
CA GLY A 237 -26.46 6.16 12.24
C GLY A 237 -27.22 5.30 11.24
N ASP A 238 -26.79 4.06 11.04
CA ASP A 238 -27.69 2.92 11.23
C ASP A 238 -26.93 1.59 11.15
N ALA A 239 -27.23 0.72 12.11
CA ALA A 239 -26.65 -0.61 12.29
C ALA A 239 -27.20 -1.62 11.28
N ALA A 240 -27.02 -1.37 9.98
CA ALA A 240 -27.49 -2.25 8.90
C ALA A 240 -26.37 -2.55 7.88
N GLY A 241 -25.54 -3.54 8.20
CA GLY A 241 -24.96 -4.46 7.20
C GLY A 241 -23.73 -4.01 6.40
N GLY A 242 -23.25 -2.77 6.52
CA GLY A 242 -22.00 -2.36 5.88
C GLY A 242 -20.80 -3.09 6.48
N GLN A 243 -20.20 -4.03 5.75
CA GLN A 243 -18.96 -4.68 6.19
C GLN A 243 -17.85 -3.61 6.28
N MET A 244 -17.35 -3.34 7.49
CA MET A 244 -16.17 -2.50 7.70
C MET A 244 -15.02 -2.95 6.81
N LEU A 245 -14.41 -2.01 6.10
CA LEU A 245 -13.26 -2.24 5.23
C LEU A 245 -11.94 -2.14 6.02
N ASP A 246 -10.88 -2.68 5.44
CA ASP A 246 -9.53 -2.53 5.95
C ASP A 246 -9.04 -1.08 5.76
N GLU A 247 -8.10 -0.66 6.59
CA GLU A 247 -7.49 0.67 6.54
C GLU A 247 -5.98 0.56 6.73
N ALA A 248 -5.21 1.26 5.91
CA ALA A 248 -3.76 1.31 6.00
C ALA A 248 -3.25 2.75 5.90
N GLU A 249 -2.44 3.18 6.87
CA GLU A 249 -1.73 4.46 6.86
C GLU A 249 -0.22 4.25 6.87
N VAL A 250 0.47 4.80 5.89
CA VAL A 250 1.94 4.75 5.80
C VAL A 250 2.51 6.16 5.69
N ARG A 251 3.43 6.53 6.57
CA ARG A 251 3.99 7.87 6.60
C ARG A 251 5.48 7.90 6.88
N THR A 252 6.20 8.73 6.14
CA THR A 252 7.57 9.13 6.47
C THR A 252 7.73 10.66 6.39
N THR A 253 8.72 11.26 7.06
CA THR A 253 9.08 12.66 6.82
C THR A 253 10.23 12.73 5.82
N ASN A 254 11.32 12.03 6.09
CA ASN A 254 12.51 11.98 5.26
C ASN A 254 12.75 10.53 4.79
N GLY A 255 12.30 10.23 3.58
CA GLY A 255 12.41 8.90 3.00
C GLY A 255 11.32 8.62 1.98
N SER A 256 11.40 7.44 1.37
CA SER A 256 10.40 6.98 0.41
C SER A 256 9.41 6.03 1.07
N VAL A 257 8.18 6.00 0.54
CA VAL A 257 7.17 5.01 0.91
C VAL A 257 7.06 4.00 -0.22
N HIS A 258 7.11 2.72 0.12
CA HIS A 258 6.80 1.63 -0.79
C HIS A 258 5.66 0.79 -0.23
N VAL A 259 4.68 0.46 -1.06
CA VAL A 259 3.58 -0.43 -0.72
C VAL A 259 3.45 -1.49 -1.81
N SER A 260 3.38 -2.75 -1.43
CA SER A 260 3.16 -3.88 -2.33
C SER A 260 2.36 -4.98 -1.62
N PHE A 261 1.89 -5.97 -2.36
CA PHE A 261 1.38 -7.19 -1.72
C PHE A 261 2.52 -8.08 -1.23
N GLU A 262 2.24 -8.84 -0.19
CA GLU A 262 3.21 -9.71 0.47
C GLU A 262 3.73 -10.85 -0.38
N ASP A 263 3.00 -11.24 -1.42
CA ASP A 263 3.33 -12.33 -2.33
C ASP A 263 4.29 -11.89 -3.45
N GLU A 264 4.31 -10.60 -3.79
CA GLU A 264 5.13 -10.05 -4.87
C GLU A 264 6.64 -10.14 -4.61
N GLU A 265 7.09 -9.94 -3.37
CA GLU A 265 8.52 -9.99 -3.04
C GLU A 265 9.12 -11.40 -3.23
N SER A 266 8.29 -12.43 -3.10
CA SER A 266 8.65 -13.83 -3.34
C SER A 266 9.07 -14.08 -4.80
N MET A 267 8.49 -13.31 -5.74
CA MET A 267 8.71 -13.50 -7.17
C MET A 267 9.97 -12.78 -7.69
N GLY A 268 10.41 -11.71 -7.01
CA GLY A 268 11.56 -10.90 -7.43
C GLY A 268 12.94 -11.58 -7.29
N LYS A 269 13.06 -12.61 -6.44
CA LYS A 269 14.35 -13.31 -6.22
C LYS A 269 14.68 -14.37 -7.28
N GLY A 270 13.73 -14.72 -8.17
CA GLY A 270 13.93 -15.77 -9.18
C GLY A 270 14.29 -15.28 -10.59
N LEU A 271 14.01 -14.01 -10.92
CA LEU A 271 14.18 -13.50 -12.29
C LEU A 271 15.61 -13.06 -12.60
N LEU A 272 16.39 -12.60 -11.62
CA LEU A 272 17.79 -12.25 -11.82
C LEU A 272 18.74 -13.46 -11.78
N ALA A 273 18.33 -14.57 -11.16
CA ALA A 273 19.13 -15.80 -11.11
C ALA A 273 19.16 -16.56 -12.45
N LYS A 274 18.17 -16.35 -13.34
CA LYS A 274 18.13 -16.99 -14.66
C LYS A 274 18.94 -16.29 -15.75
N TRP A 275 19.44 -15.08 -15.49
CA TRP A 275 20.29 -14.34 -16.44
C TRP A 275 21.77 -14.37 -16.08
N PHE A 276 22.12 -14.72 -14.84
CA PHE A 276 23.50 -14.97 -14.43
C PHE A 276 23.62 -16.43 -14.01
N GLY A 277 23.70 -17.30 -15.01
CA GLY A 277 23.99 -18.71 -14.81
C GLY A 277 25.32 -18.90 -14.09
N VAL A 278 25.26 -19.68 -13.00
CA VAL A 278 26.32 -20.58 -12.55
C VAL A 278 25.68 -21.96 -12.44
#